data_AF-A0A0H2S8G3-F1
#
_entry.id   AF-A0A0H2S8G3-F1
#
_cell.length_a   1.000
_cell.length_b   1.000
_cell.length_c   1.000
_cell.angle_alpha   90.00
_cell.angle_beta   90.00
_cell.angle_gamma   90.00
#
_symmetry.space_group_name_H-M   'P 1'
#
loop_
_entity.id
_entity.type
_entity.pdbx_description
1 polymer ?
#
loop_
_entity_poly.entity_id
_entity_poly.type
_entity_poly.pdbx_seq_one_letter_code
_entity_poly.pdbx_strand_id
1 'polypeptide(L)'
;MSSFAVNDNIVLPLGKLPTEDVTFTPVGGQAVVLRANAATASREGLAIWRVQGKVWKVYRKAGDNGGTKKLDDLRDDYNRAQKEGLPMGTFSFEKGRVQEGTQRPTDGFVLITDDMEGKNFQKGSFKVALRDANVPKNKDDAGYKQILAGCEVAMKVGLKDCQGFLKTGITQPLRFIDVHTSYTKATGKYGYSGDADEILTLIKDWPTS
;
A
#
# COMPACT_ATOMS: atom_id res chain seq x y z
N MET A 1 19.10 5.92 28.03
CA MET A 1 18.23 4.79 27.65
C MET A 1 17.00 5.37 26.96
N SER A 2 17.01 5.40 25.64
CA SER A 2 15.94 6.04 24.85
C SER A 2 14.91 4.97 24.48
N SER A 3 13.74 5.09 25.08
CA SER A 3 12.55 4.29 24.77
C SER A 3 12.10 4.60 23.34
N PHE A 4 12.14 3.58 22.46
CA PHE A 4 11.45 3.65 21.17
C PHE A 4 9.99 3.30 21.40
N ALA A 5 9.13 4.31 21.34
CA ALA A 5 7.69 4.10 21.27
C ALA A 5 7.37 3.45 19.91
N VAL A 6 7.15 2.14 19.93
CA VAL A 6 6.46 1.42 18.85
C VAL A 6 4.98 1.76 19.01
N ASN A 7 4.46 2.68 18.20
CA ASN A 7 3.02 2.82 18.00
C ASN A 7 2.75 3.58 16.70
N ASP A 8 2.56 2.81 15.64
CA ASP A 8 1.62 3.07 14.54
C ASP A 8 1.50 1.74 13.77
N ASN A 9 0.69 0.83 14.33
CA ASN A 9 0.41 -0.45 13.70
C ASN A 9 -0.29 -0.20 12.36
N ILE A 10 0.35 -0.64 11.28
CA ILE A 10 -0.31 -0.82 9.99
C ILE A 10 -1.34 -1.95 10.20
N VAL A 11 -2.55 -1.64 10.62
CA VAL A 11 -3.60 -2.67 10.78
C VAL A 11 -4.30 -2.84 9.43
N LEU A 12 -3.75 -3.71 8.58
CA LEU A 12 -4.50 -4.23 7.43
C LEU A 12 -5.50 -5.30 7.90
N PRO A 13 -6.62 -5.53 7.19
CA PRO A 13 -7.57 -6.57 7.55
C PRO A 13 -6.88 -7.95 7.56
N LEU A 14 -7.26 -8.78 8.54
CA LEU A 14 -6.51 -9.96 9.01
C LEU A 14 -6.24 -11.03 7.94
N GLY A 15 -5.07 -10.95 7.29
CA GLY A 15 -4.36 -12.13 6.79
C GLY A 15 -3.73 -12.90 7.96
N LYS A 16 -3.49 -14.21 7.80
CA LYS A 16 -2.77 -15.00 8.82
C LYS A 16 -1.32 -14.54 8.88
N LEU A 17 -0.85 -14.13 10.05
CA LEU A 17 0.57 -13.83 10.27
C LEU A 17 1.42 -15.09 10.10
N PRO A 18 2.65 -14.98 9.56
CA PRO A 18 3.60 -16.07 9.59
C PRO A 18 3.95 -16.42 11.04
N THR A 19 4.04 -17.71 11.35
CA THR A 19 4.45 -18.18 12.69
C THR A 19 5.96 -18.40 12.78
N GLU A 20 6.64 -18.43 11.63
CA GLU A 20 8.06 -18.67 11.49
C GLU A 20 8.72 -17.52 10.74
N ASP A 21 10.01 -17.30 10.97
CA ASP A 21 10.77 -16.29 10.25
C ASP A 21 10.76 -16.57 8.74
N VAL A 22 10.68 -15.50 7.95
CA VAL A 22 10.68 -15.58 6.49
C VAL A 22 12.03 -15.13 5.97
N THR A 23 12.68 -15.94 5.15
CA THR A 23 13.89 -15.54 4.42
C THR A 23 13.52 -15.20 2.99
N PHE A 24 13.79 -13.95 2.57
CA PHE A 24 13.73 -13.55 1.17
C PHE A 24 15.13 -13.49 0.58
N THR A 25 15.38 -14.19 -0.52
CA THR A 25 16.66 -14.16 -1.24
C THR A 25 16.44 -13.58 -2.63
N PRO A 26 16.85 -12.33 -2.90
CA PRO A 26 16.73 -11.73 -4.22
C PRO A 26 17.50 -12.52 -5.28
N VAL A 27 17.09 -12.41 -6.55
CA VAL A 27 17.85 -13.00 -7.67
C VAL A 27 19.23 -12.33 -7.74
N GLY A 28 20.30 -13.09 -7.42
CA GLY A 28 21.67 -12.60 -7.42
C GLY A 28 22.04 -11.74 -6.20
N GLY A 29 21.17 -11.66 -5.19
CA GLY A 29 21.37 -10.86 -3.98
C GLY A 29 21.63 -11.68 -2.71
N GLN A 30 21.90 -10.98 -1.62
CA GLN A 30 22.04 -11.59 -0.30
C GLN A 30 20.67 -11.85 0.34
N ALA A 31 20.54 -12.98 1.04
CA ALA A 31 19.35 -13.31 1.80
C ALA A 31 19.06 -12.29 2.92
N VAL A 32 17.79 -11.92 3.07
CA VAL A 32 17.25 -11.04 4.11
C VAL A 32 16.32 -11.85 4.99
N VAL A 33 16.59 -11.88 6.29
CA VAL A 33 15.73 -12.52 7.30
C VAL A 33 14.69 -11.53 7.81
N LEU A 34 13.44 -11.87 7.62
CA LEU A 34 12.25 -11.12 7.99
C LEU A 34 11.60 -11.82 9.20
N ARG A 35 11.76 -11.22 10.38
CA ARG A 35 11.33 -11.86 11.64
C ARG A 35 9.81 -11.95 11.73
N ALA A 36 9.29 -13.11 12.15
CA ALA A 36 7.84 -13.32 12.30
C ALA A 36 7.19 -12.34 13.29
N ASN A 37 7.87 -12.05 14.39
CA ASN A 37 7.38 -11.12 15.41
C ASN A 37 7.34 -9.64 14.95
N ALA A 38 8.00 -9.31 13.84
CA ALA A 38 7.98 -8.00 13.21
C ALA A 38 7.01 -7.93 12.02
N ALA A 39 6.35 -9.05 11.70
CA ALA A 39 5.43 -9.14 10.58
C ALA A 39 4.12 -8.40 10.88
N THR A 40 3.63 -7.71 9.87
CA THR A 40 2.27 -7.17 9.83
C THR A 40 1.42 -8.02 8.89
N ALA A 41 0.16 -8.28 9.28
CA ALA A 41 -0.77 -9.06 8.48
C ALA A 41 -1.00 -8.40 7.11
N SER A 42 -1.17 -9.22 6.09
CA SER A 42 -1.40 -8.73 4.73
C SER A 42 -2.48 -9.53 4.03
N ARG A 43 -3.33 -8.83 3.27
CA ARG A 43 -4.19 -9.46 2.26
C ARG A 43 -3.35 -9.81 1.03
N GLU A 44 -3.60 -10.98 0.43
CA GLU A 44 -2.96 -11.52 -0.79
C GLU A 44 -1.44 -11.78 -0.77
N GLY A 45 -0.71 -11.13 0.11
CA GLY A 45 0.70 -11.39 0.41
C GLY A 45 0.87 -12.34 1.60
N LEU A 46 2.11 -12.75 1.86
CA LEU A 46 2.48 -13.51 3.04
C LEU A 46 2.42 -12.63 4.29
N ALA A 47 3.10 -11.49 4.26
CA ALA A 47 3.05 -10.46 5.30
C ALA A 47 3.77 -9.19 4.82
N ILE A 48 3.79 -8.18 5.69
CA ILE A 48 4.51 -6.91 5.48
C ILE A 48 5.58 -6.76 6.55
N TRP A 49 6.75 -6.25 6.16
CA TRP A 49 7.85 -5.92 7.05
C TRP A 49 8.38 -4.52 6.78
N ARG A 50 9.00 -3.90 7.79
CA ARG A 50 9.85 -2.71 7.60
C ARG A 50 11.30 -3.15 7.53
N VAL A 51 11.97 -2.82 6.42
CA VAL A 51 13.36 -3.21 6.14
C VAL A 51 14.11 -1.96 5.70
N GLN A 52 15.11 -1.53 6.46
CA GLN A 52 15.98 -0.39 6.12
C GLN A 52 15.22 0.90 5.72
N GLY A 53 14.14 1.23 6.45
CA GLY A 53 13.33 2.42 6.16
C GLY A 53 12.40 2.30 4.94
N LYS A 54 12.22 1.09 4.41
CA LYS A 54 11.22 0.75 3.38
C LYS A 54 10.21 -0.23 3.93
N VAL A 55 9.04 -0.29 3.29
CA VAL A 55 8.00 -1.28 3.56
C VAL A 55 8.07 -2.35 2.48
N TRP A 56 8.16 -3.62 2.91
CA TRP A 56 8.28 -4.78 2.05
C TRP A 56 7.02 -5.64 2.22
N LYS A 57 6.19 -5.73 1.18
CA LYS A 57 5.10 -6.70 1.11
C LYS A 57 5.59 -7.93 0.35
N VAL A 58 5.70 -9.06 1.03
CA VAL A 58 6.26 -10.29 0.46
C VAL A 58 5.15 -11.15 -0.12
N TYR A 59 5.37 -11.66 -1.32
CA TYR A 59 4.47 -12.59 -2.00
C TYR A 59 5.22 -13.88 -2.29
N ARG A 60 4.62 -15.01 -1.92
CA ARG A 60 5.07 -16.36 -2.34
C ARG A 60 4.26 -16.83 -3.53
N LYS A 61 4.85 -17.64 -4.40
CA LYS A 61 4.13 -18.32 -5.48
C LYS A 61 3.06 -19.23 -4.88
N ALA A 62 1.79 -18.99 -5.23
CA ALA A 62 0.71 -19.92 -4.94
C ALA A 62 0.62 -20.96 -6.07
N GLY A 63 1.11 -22.18 -5.81
CA GLY A 63 0.93 -23.35 -6.67
C GLY A 63 1.59 -23.29 -8.06
N ASP A 64 1.50 -24.40 -8.80
CA ASP A 64 2.37 -24.66 -9.96
C ASP A 64 2.17 -23.70 -11.15
N ASN A 65 1.04 -22.99 -11.28
CA ASN A 65 0.70 -22.17 -12.45
C ASN A 65 0.37 -20.67 -12.20
N GLY A 66 0.61 -20.10 -11.00
CA GLY A 66 0.04 -18.77 -10.64
C GLY A 66 0.98 -17.57 -10.42
N GLY A 67 2.30 -17.77 -10.30
CA GLY A 67 3.22 -16.74 -9.75
C GLY A 67 3.57 -15.56 -10.66
N THR A 68 3.77 -15.81 -11.96
CA THR A 68 4.19 -14.76 -12.91
C THR A 68 3.08 -13.73 -13.15
N LYS A 69 1.83 -14.19 -13.16
CA LYS A 69 0.67 -13.35 -13.46
C LYS A 69 0.41 -12.31 -12.36
N LYS A 70 0.51 -12.66 -11.07
CA LYS A 70 0.26 -11.70 -9.97
C LYS A 70 1.30 -10.58 -9.95
N LEU A 71 2.58 -10.89 -10.17
CA LEU A 71 3.63 -9.88 -10.24
C LEU A 71 3.41 -8.95 -11.43
N ASP A 72 3.15 -9.50 -12.61
CA ASP A 72 2.97 -8.69 -13.81
C ASP A 72 1.69 -7.85 -13.73
N ASP A 73 0.59 -8.40 -13.20
CA ASP A 73 -0.67 -7.66 -12.96
C ASP A 73 -0.48 -6.51 -11.95
N LEU A 74 0.23 -6.74 -10.84
CA LEU A 74 0.55 -5.69 -9.87
C LEU A 74 1.48 -4.63 -10.47
N ARG A 75 2.53 -5.04 -11.19
CA ARG A 75 3.44 -4.09 -11.85
C ARG A 75 2.68 -3.23 -12.85
N ASP A 76 1.79 -3.84 -13.63
CA ASP A 76 0.90 -3.19 -14.56
C ASP A 76 0.01 -2.14 -13.87
N ASP A 77 -0.61 -2.48 -12.73
CA ASP A 77 -1.44 -1.57 -11.94
C ASP A 77 -0.66 -0.39 -11.38
N TYR A 78 0.50 -0.64 -10.76
CA TYR A 78 1.35 0.41 -10.22
C TYR A 78 1.88 1.33 -11.32
N ASN A 79 2.34 0.79 -12.46
CA ASN A 79 2.82 1.61 -13.57
C ASN A 79 1.72 2.51 -14.15
N ARG A 80 0.50 1.97 -14.31
CA ARG A 80 -0.66 2.77 -14.75
C ARG A 80 -0.99 3.86 -13.75
N ALA A 81 -1.10 3.52 -12.47
CA ALA A 81 -1.39 4.48 -11.41
C ALA A 81 -0.31 5.58 -11.32
N GLN A 82 0.97 5.23 -11.48
CA GLN A 82 2.09 6.19 -11.52
C GLN A 82 1.95 7.19 -12.66
N LYS A 83 1.63 6.69 -13.86
CA LYS A 83 1.46 7.53 -15.04
C LYS A 83 0.33 8.55 -14.87
N GLU A 84 -0.71 8.19 -14.13
CA GLU A 84 -1.84 9.08 -13.84
C GLU A 84 -1.59 9.99 -12.63
N GLY A 85 -0.48 9.82 -11.92
CA GLY A 85 -0.09 10.64 -10.78
C GLY A 85 -0.70 10.22 -9.44
N LEU A 86 -1.09 8.94 -9.29
CA LEU A 86 -1.63 8.45 -8.02
C LEU A 86 -0.56 8.58 -6.94
N PRO A 87 -0.86 9.21 -5.78
CA PRO A 87 0.14 9.38 -4.74
C PRO A 87 0.35 8.05 -4.02
N MET A 88 1.41 7.34 -4.37
CA MET A 88 1.77 6.03 -3.77
C MET A 88 3.24 5.95 -3.34
N GLY A 89 3.99 7.06 -3.47
CA GLY A 89 5.42 7.11 -3.22
C GLY A 89 6.25 6.37 -4.28
N THR A 90 7.51 6.13 -3.96
CA THR A 90 8.40 5.30 -4.79
C THR A 90 8.10 3.83 -4.53
N PHE A 91 8.03 3.05 -5.60
CA PHE A 91 7.86 1.61 -5.52
C PHE A 91 8.86 0.88 -6.42
N SER A 92 9.18 -0.36 -6.05
CA SER A 92 9.87 -1.30 -6.91
C SER A 92 9.39 -2.72 -6.65
N PHE A 93 9.63 -3.61 -7.60
CA PHE A 93 9.36 -5.03 -7.47
C PHE A 93 10.67 -5.80 -7.62
N GLU A 94 10.96 -6.66 -6.67
CA GLU A 94 12.17 -7.49 -6.69
C GLU A 94 11.78 -8.96 -6.63
N LYS A 95 12.23 -9.73 -7.62
CA LYS A 95 12.01 -11.18 -7.68
C LYS A 95 13.02 -11.89 -6.80
N GLY A 96 12.62 -13.03 -6.22
CA GLY A 96 13.52 -13.83 -5.41
C GLY A 96 12.90 -15.15 -4.98
N ARG A 97 13.55 -15.78 -3.99
CA ARG A 97 13.05 -16.98 -3.31
C ARG A 97 12.53 -16.60 -1.93
N VAL A 98 11.40 -17.18 -1.53
CA VAL A 98 10.78 -17.02 -0.22
C VAL A 98 10.81 -18.36 0.50
N GLN A 99 11.33 -18.36 1.74
CA GLN A 99 11.38 -19.53 2.62
C GLN A 99 10.76 -19.16 3.97
N GLU A 100 9.76 -19.92 4.43
CA GLU A 100 9.13 -19.75 5.76
C GLU A 100 9.66 -20.84 6.70
N GLY A 101 10.40 -20.44 7.74
CA GLY A 101 11.10 -21.35 8.64
C GLY A 101 12.03 -22.31 7.89
N THR A 102 11.84 -23.61 8.12
CA THR A 102 12.63 -24.69 7.50
C THR A 102 12.03 -25.24 6.20
N GLN A 103 10.94 -24.64 5.70
CA GLN A 103 10.28 -25.10 4.48
C GLN A 103 11.16 -24.93 3.24
N ARG A 104 10.87 -25.68 2.18
CA ARG A 104 11.57 -25.54 0.90
C ARG A 104 11.38 -24.10 0.37
N PRO A 105 12.46 -23.39 -0.01
CA PRO A 105 12.33 -22.10 -0.67
C PRO A 105 11.47 -22.22 -1.92
N THR A 106 10.59 -21.25 -2.17
CA THR A 106 9.72 -21.15 -3.34
C THR A 106 9.96 -19.86 -4.09
N ASP A 107 9.57 -19.77 -5.36
CA ASP A 107 9.61 -18.48 -6.07
C ASP A 107 8.67 -17.48 -5.41
N GLY A 108 9.05 -16.21 -5.44
CA GLY A 108 8.25 -15.12 -4.94
C GLY A 108 8.78 -13.78 -5.42
N PHE A 109 8.22 -12.73 -4.86
CA PHE A 109 8.69 -11.37 -5.08
C PHE A 109 8.33 -10.50 -3.88
N VAL A 110 9.01 -9.37 -3.77
CA VAL A 110 8.67 -8.30 -2.83
C VAL A 110 8.22 -7.07 -3.60
N LEU A 111 7.13 -6.47 -3.14
CA LEU A 111 6.81 -5.09 -3.44
C LEU A 111 7.48 -4.24 -2.36
N ILE A 112 8.37 -3.36 -2.79
CA ILE A 112 9.10 -2.44 -1.91
C ILE A 112 8.51 -1.07 -2.13
N THR A 113 8.05 -0.43 -1.06
CA THR A 113 7.56 0.96 -1.09
C THR A 113 8.28 1.81 -0.05
N ASP A 114 8.23 3.12 -0.26
CA ASP A 114 8.60 4.07 0.79
C ASP A 114 7.77 3.83 2.05
N ASP A 115 8.43 3.83 3.21
CA ASP A 115 7.71 3.85 4.49
C ASP A 115 6.94 5.16 4.62
N MET A 116 5.75 5.09 5.21
CA MET A 116 4.95 6.26 5.52
C MET A 116 4.39 6.15 6.92
N GLU A 117 4.73 7.15 7.72
CA GLU A 117 4.04 7.44 8.96
C GLU A 117 2.78 8.25 8.66
N GLY A 118 1.77 8.14 9.53
CA GLY A 118 0.53 8.89 9.40
C GLY A 118 -0.67 8.08 9.86
N LYS A 119 -1.85 8.69 9.77
CA LYS A 119 -3.11 8.03 10.08
C LYS A 119 -3.46 7.08 8.95
N ASN A 120 -3.41 5.79 9.25
CA ASN A 120 -3.88 4.77 8.33
C ASN A 120 -5.38 4.96 8.06
N PHE A 121 -5.78 4.69 6.83
CA PHE A 121 -7.18 4.55 6.47
C PHE A 121 -7.42 3.35 5.58
N GLN A 122 -8.66 2.90 5.64
CA GLN A 122 -9.36 2.14 4.62
C GLN A 122 -10.61 2.97 4.26
N LYS A 123 -11.30 2.61 3.17
CA LYS A 123 -12.54 3.27 2.73
C LYS A 123 -13.44 3.76 3.88
N GLY A 124 -13.86 2.85 4.77
CA GLY A 124 -14.78 3.15 5.87
C GLY A 124 -14.18 3.96 7.03
N SER A 125 -12.85 4.11 7.10
CA SER A 125 -12.16 4.89 8.13
C SER A 125 -11.53 6.19 7.60
N PHE A 126 -11.72 6.53 6.32
CA PHE A 126 -11.10 7.72 5.73
C PHE A 126 -11.47 9.02 6.45
N LYS A 127 -12.76 9.20 6.79
CA LYS A 127 -13.22 10.38 7.56
C LYS A 127 -12.55 10.49 8.93
N VAL A 128 -12.32 9.36 9.59
CA VAL A 128 -11.61 9.30 10.88
C VAL A 128 -10.16 9.68 10.68
N ALA A 129 -9.50 9.16 9.63
CA ALA A 129 -8.12 9.51 9.33
C ALA A 129 -7.94 10.99 8.95
N LEU A 130 -8.88 11.61 8.22
CA LEU A 130 -8.88 13.06 7.95
C LEU A 130 -8.89 13.86 9.26
N ARG A 131 -9.76 13.48 10.21
CA ARG A 131 -9.83 14.11 11.54
C ARG A 131 -8.53 13.92 12.31
N ASP A 132 -8.07 12.68 12.42
CA ASP A 132 -6.96 12.31 13.30
C ASP A 132 -5.61 12.79 12.73
N ALA A 133 -5.51 13.00 11.42
CA ALA A 133 -4.35 13.63 10.77
C ALA A 133 -4.41 15.17 10.82
N ASN A 134 -5.45 15.75 11.44
CA ASN A 134 -5.71 17.18 11.48
C ASN A 134 -5.74 17.82 10.09
N VAL A 135 -6.40 17.18 9.12
CA VAL A 135 -6.51 17.70 7.76
C VAL A 135 -7.23 19.05 7.79
N PRO A 136 -6.62 20.11 7.23
CA PRO A 136 -7.21 21.43 7.20
C PRO A 136 -8.60 21.42 6.57
N LYS A 137 -9.49 22.19 7.19
CA LYS A 137 -10.85 22.43 6.72
C LYS A 137 -10.92 23.54 5.66
N ASN A 138 -9.86 24.33 5.56
CA ASN A 138 -9.73 25.39 4.57
C ASN A 138 -9.41 24.79 3.19
N LYS A 139 -10.30 25.02 2.22
CA LYS A 139 -10.13 24.55 0.84
C LYS A 139 -8.94 25.19 0.12
N ASP A 140 -8.45 26.33 0.62
CA ASP A 140 -7.28 26.99 0.06
C ASP A 140 -5.94 26.44 0.55
N ASP A 141 -5.96 25.62 1.61
CA ASP A 141 -4.77 24.98 2.15
C ASP A 141 -4.12 24.05 1.11
N ALA A 142 -2.80 24.12 1.00
CA ALA A 142 -2.04 23.33 0.04
C ALA A 142 -2.18 21.82 0.31
N GLY A 143 -2.16 21.42 1.59
CA GLY A 143 -2.34 20.02 1.99
C GLY A 143 -3.74 19.51 1.68
N TYR A 144 -4.78 20.32 1.92
CA TYR A 144 -6.15 19.99 1.50
C TYR A 144 -6.22 19.76 -0.03
N LYS A 145 -5.70 20.71 -0.82
CA LYS A 145 -5.70 20.62 -2.30
C LYS A 145 -4.96 19.37 -2.80
N GLN A 146 -3.86 19.01 -2.16
CA GLN A 146 -3.10 17.80 -2.51
C GLN A 146 -3.85 16.50 -2.17
N ILE A 147 -4.52 16.43 -1.02
CA ILE A 147 -5.37 15.27 -0.66
C ILE A 147 -6.52 15.14 -1.65
N LEU A 148 -7.22 16.26 -1.94
CA LEU A 148 -8.31 16.29 -2.92
C LEU A 148 -7.85 15.80 -4.29
N ALA A 149 -6.74 16.35 -4.82
CA ALA A 149 -6.19 15.93 -6.10
C ALA A 149 -5.83 14.43 -6.11
N GLY A 150 -5.28 13.91 -5.02
CA GLY A 150 -5.01 12.48 -4.88
C GLY A 150 -6.26 11.61 -4.93
N CYS A 151 -7.35 12.03 -4.26
CA CYS A 151 -8.65 11.35 -4.34
C CYS A 151 -9.27 11.44 -5.74
N GLU A 152 -9.11 12.57 -6.45
CA GLU A 152 -9.55 12.71 -7.84
C GLU A 152 -8.81 11.76 -8.77
N VAL A 153 -7.49 11.60 -8.59
CA VAL A 153 -6.71 10.62 -9.36
C VAL A 153 -7.13 9.19 -8.99
N ALA A 154 -7.38 8.88 -7.72
CA ALA A 154 -7.91 7.58 -7.31
C ALA A 154 -9.22 7.25 -8.02
N MET A 155 -10.12 8.23 -8.14
CA MET A 155 -11.37 8.10 -8.89
C MET A 155 -11.11 7.89 -10.40
N LYS A 156 -10.19 8.67 -10.98
CA LYS A 156 -9.81 8.55 -12.40
C LYS A 156 -9.27 7.18 -12.77
N VAL A 157 -8.45 6.56 -11.92
CA VAL A 157 -7.89 5.21 -12.15
C VAL A 157 -8.82 4.08 -11.67
N GLY A 158 -9.99 4.45 -11.14
CA GLY A 158 -10.92 3.55 -10.47
C GLY A 158 -10.23 2.66 -9.44
N LEU A 159 -9.49 3.28 -8.53
CA LEU A 159 -8.75 2.60 -7.47
C LEU A 159 -9.70 1.77 -6.60
N LYS A 160 -9.44 0.47 -6.48
CA LYS A 160 -10.22 -0.47 -5.67
C LYS A 160 -9.58 -0.66 -4.30
N ASP A 161 -10.37 -1.09 -3.31
CA ASP A 161 -9.91 -1.38 -1.96
C ASP A 161 -9.12 -0.19 -1.37
N CYS A 162 -9.65 1.03 -1.54
CA CYS A 162 -8.95 2.27 -1.20
C CYS A 162 -8.45 2.26 0.24
N GLN A 163 -7.12 2.27 0.38
CA GLN A 163 -6.42 2.23 1.66
C GLN A 163 -5.10 2.99 1.57
N GLY A 164 -4.61 3.49 2.69
CA GLY A 164 -3.44 4.36 2.67
C GLY A 164 -3.13 5.03 3.99
N PHE A 165 -2.39 6.13 3.90
CA PHE A 165 -1.99 6.96 5.03
C PHE A 165 -2.23 8.44 4.74
N LEU A 166 -2.54 9.18 5.81
CA LEU A 166 -2.66 10.62 5.84
C LEU A 166 -1.67 11.22 6.85
N LYS A 167 -0.86 12.19 6.41
CA LYS A 167 0.04 12.96 7.27
C LYS A 167 0.08 14.40 6.79
N THR A 168 -0.35 15.35 7.61
CA THR A 168 -0.32 16.78 7.27
C THR A 168 1.07 17.38 7.49
N GLY A 169 1.33 18.55 6.88
CA GLY A 169 2.60 19.27 7.04
C GLY A 169 3.77 18.71 6.21
N ILE A 170 3.50 17.83 5.25
CA ILE A 170 4.51 17.27 4.33
C ILE A 170 4.08 17.46 2.88
N THR A 171 5.03 17.36 1.94
CA THR A 171 4.81 17.59 0.50
C THR A 171 3.81 16.64 -0.16
N GLN A 172 3.62 15.43 0.37
CA GLN A 172 2.65 14.45 -0.12
C GLN A 172 1.83 13.91 1.06
N PRO A 173 0.75 14.61 1.44
CA PRO A 173 0.02 14.32 2.66
C PRO A 173 -0.87 13.07 2.58
N LEU A 174 -1.15 12.58 1.38
CA LEU A 174 -1.90 11.36 1.11
C LEU A 174 -0.99 10.35 0.42
N ARG A 175 -1.08 9.08 0.81
CA ARG A 175 -0.47 7.97 0.08
C ARG A 175 -1.38 6.77 0.06
N PHE A 176 -1.67 6.24 -1.12
CA PHE A 176 -2.35 4.97 -1.30
C PHE A 176 -1.35 3.82 -1.25
N ILE A 177 -1.80 2.69 -0.71
CA ILE A 177 -1.07 1.42 -0.71
C ILE A 177 -1.96 0.34 -1.32
N ASP A 178 -1.37 -0.82 -1.63
CA ASP A 178 -2.11 -1.97 -2.19
C ASP A 178 -2.90 -1.60 -3.46
N VAL A 179 -2.19 -0.95 -4.39
CA VAL A 179 -2.80 -0.32 -5.58
C VAL A 179 -3.36 -1.36 -6.54
N HIS A 180 -4.69 -1.32 -6.72
CA HIS A 180 -5.43 -2.10 -7.70
C HIS A 180 -6.32 -1.20 -8.55
N THR A 181 -6.08 -1.15 -9.86
CA THR A 181 -6.87 -0.27 -10.75
C THR A 181 -8.08 -1.00 -11.32
N SER A 182 -9.07 -0.25 -11.80
CA SER A 182 -10.21 -0.79 -12.54
C SER A 182 -9.91 -0.97 -14.04
N TYR A 183 -8.65 -0.89 -14.45
CA TYR A 183 -8.27 -0.92 -15.85
C TYR A 183 -8.68 -2.22 -16.53
N THR A 184 -9.34 -2.11 -17.68
CA THR A 184 -9.76 -3.25 -18.49
C THR A 184 -8.96 -3.29 -19.78
N LYS A 185 -8.14 -4.33 -19.96
CA LYS A 185 -7.30 -4.51 -21.17
C LYS A 185 -8.13 -4.54 -22.46
N ALA A 186 -9.35 -5.09 -22.42
CA ALA A 186 -10.23 -5.18 -23.58
C ALA A 186 -10.76 -3.82 -24.07
N THR A 187 -10.96 -2.85 -23.17
CA THR A 187 -11.52 -1.53 -23.52
C THR A 187 -10.47 -0.42 -23.51
N GLY A 188 -9.28 -0.68 -22.94
CA GLY A 188 -8.23 0.32 -22.78
C GLY A 188 -8.58 1.44 -21.80
N LYS A 189 -9.57 1.22 -20.91
CA LYS A 189 -10.14 2.24 -20.03
C LYS A 189 -10.19 1.78 -18.58
N TYR A 190 -10.16 2.75 -17.66
CA TYR A 190 -10.51 2.55 -16.26
C TYR A 190 -12.04 2.46 -16.12
N GLY A 191 -12.51 1.49 -15.33
CA GLY A 191 -13.90 1.43 -14.87
C GLY A 191 -14.15 2.28 -13.62
N TYR A 192 -15.40 2.32 -13.19
CA TYR A 192 -15.81 2.97 -11.95
C TYR A 192 -15.31 2.23 -10.70
N SER A 193 -15.04 2.97 -9.62
CA SER A 193 -14.82 2.43 -8.28
C SER A 193 -15.64 3.19 -7.26
N GLY A 194 -16.59 2.50 -6.61
CA GLY A 194 -17.37 3.09 -5.52
C GLY A 194 -16.54 3.39 -4.27
N ASP A 195 -15.37 2.76 -4.13
CA ASP A 195 -14.46 3.05 -3.02
C ASP A 195 -13.75 4.40 -3.24
N ALA A 196 -13.32 4.65 -4.48
CA ALA A 196 -12.67 5.91 -4.85
C ALA A 196 -13.65 7.08 -4.85
N ASP A 197 -14.90 6.85 -5.30
CA ASP A 197 -15.96 7.84 -5.26
C ASP A 197 -16.31 8.26 -3.83
N GLU A 198 -16.36 7.31 -2.90
CA GLU A 198 -16.68 7.58 -1.50
C GLU A 198 -15.60 8.44 -0.83
N ILE A 199 -14.31 8.10 -0.98
CA ILE A 199 -13.23 8.91 -0.39
C ILE A 199 -13.17 10.31 -1.02
N LEU A 200 -13.48 10.44 -2.31
CA LEU A 200 -13.55 11.72 -3.01
C LEU A 200 -14.70 12.58 -2.48
N THR A 201 -15.87 11.98 -2.28
CA THR A 201 -17.03 12.65 -1.68
C THR A 201 -16.69 13.13 -0.26
N LEU A 202 -16.07 12.27 0.55
CA LEU A 202 -15.68 12.60 1.92
C LEU A 202 -14.71 13.79 2.02
N ILE A 203 -13.73 13.92 1.13
CA ILE A 203 -12.81 15.09 1.14
C ILE A 203 -13.49 16.36 0.58
N LYS A 204 -14.40 16.23 -0.39
CA LYS A 204 -15.19 17.36 -0.92
C LYS A 204 -16.14 17.94 0.12
N ASP A 205 -16.73 17.07 0.93
CA ASP A 205 -17.66 17.38 2.02
C ASP A 205 -16.95 17.61 3.37
N TRP A 206 -15.61 17.50 3.41
CA TRP A 206 -14.84 17.78 4.61
C TRP A 206 -15.12 19.22 5.08
N PRO A 207 -15.44 19.45 6.36
CA PRO A 207 -16.13 20.66 6.79
C PRO A 207 -15.37 21.92 6.38
N THR A 208 -16.08 22.95 5.91
CA THR A 208 -15.51 24.21 5.42
C THR A 208 -15.51 25.34 6.46
N SER A 209 -15.62 25.00 7.75
CA SER A 209 -15.76 25.96 8.87
C SER A 209 -14.61 25.87 9.85
#